data_AF-L2FD43-F1
#
_entry.id   AF-L2FD43-F1
#
_cell.length_a   1.000
_cell.length_b   1.000
_cell.length_c   1.000
_cell.angle_alpha   90.00
_cell.angle_beta   90.00
_cell.angle_gamma   90.00
#
_symmetry.space_group_name_H-M   'P 1'
#
loop_
_entity.id
_entity.type
_entity.pdbx_description
1 polymer ?
#
loop_
_entity_poly.entity_id
_entity_poly.type
_entity_poly.pdbx_seq_one_letter_code
_entity_poly.pdbx_strand_id
1 'polypeptide(L)'
;MDDIITRWASDLSKYQKDFKHYANQVADWDLGLVDNGEKIQKLYLNTFEAEKASHEIERQLQAVESQQDELEEWLNRYETEVKEMFSKQMGQGETLAGPDQERERTYKLAEKLTQNLDEKSRDLSKMVKEINDISGTLSKGTKPEDPLSQIVRVLNGHLSQLQWIDTNAASLQAKVSAAQKANNNLGSQYGAPETDAAESFYRSYMGRR
;
A
#
# COMPACT_ATOMS: atom_id res chain seq x y z
N MET A 1 -52.16 -64.92 -18.42
CA MET A 1 -52.20 -63.64 -19.17
C MET A 1 -52.15 -62.47 -18.19
N ASP A 2 -52.99 -62.51 -17.15
CA ASP A 2 -53.05 -61.48 -16.10
C ASP A 2 -51.75 -61.31 -15.29
N ASP A 3 -50.98 -62.38 -15.06
CA ASP A 3 -49.68 -62.29 -14.37
C ASP A 3 -48.64 -61.44 -15.13
N ILE A 4 -48.67 -61.48 -16.46
CA ILE A 4 -47.75 -60.69 -17.31
C ILE A 4 -48.15 -59.21 -17.26
N ILE A 5 -49.45 -58.93 -17.31
CA ILE A 5 -50.00 -57.57 -17.21
C ILE A 5 -49.68 -56.97 -15.83
N THR A 6 -49.83 -57.76 -14.76
CA THR A 6 -49.51 -57.34 -13.39
C THR A 6 -48.02 -57.05 -13.22
N ARG A 7 -47.15 -57.89 -13.82
CA ARG A 7 -45.70 -57.67 -13.81
C ARG A 7 -45.31 -56.41 -14.58
N TRP A 8 -45.86 -56.20 -15.77
CA TRP A 8 -45.62 -54.97 -16.54
C TRP A 8 -46.11 -53.71 -15.83
N ALA A 9 -47.26 -53.77 -15.16
CA ALA A 9 -47.75 -52.65 -14.35
C ALA A 9 -46.81 -52.35 -13.17
N SER A 10 -46.30 -53.38 -12.49
CA SER A 10 -45.32 -53.24 -11.41
C SER A 10 -44.00 -52.66 -11.91
N ASP A 11 -43.45 -53.19 -13.00
CA ASP A 11 -42.18 -52.74 -13.59
C ASP A 11 -42.31 -51.29 -14.11
N LEU A 12 -43.44 -50.94 -14.73
CA LEU A 12 -43.73 -49.58 -15.16
C LEU A 12 -43.79 -48.61 -13.99
N SER A 13 -44.48 -48.98 -12.89
CA SER A 13 -44.52 -48.14 -11.69
C SER A 13 -43.14 -47.98 -11.04
N LYS A 14 -42.31 -49.02 -11.06
CA LYS A 14 -40.93 -48.97 -10.55
C LYS A 14 -40.08 -48.02 -11.40
N TYR A 15 -40.04 -48.23 -12.72
CA TYR A 15 -39.24 -47.40 -13.61
C TYR A 15 -39.74 -45.96 -13.70
N GLN A 16 -41.04 -45.72 -13.53
CA GLN A 16 -41.58 -44.36 -13.43
C GLN A 16 -41.02 -43.65 -12.19
N LYS A 17 -40.90 -44.34 -11.05
CA LYS A 17 -40.33 -43.77 -9.83
C LYS A 17 -38.84 -43.47 -10.00
N ASP A 18 -38.09 -44.41 -10.56
CA ASP A 18 -36.65 -44.26 -10.79
C ASP A 18 -36.38 -43.14 -11.82
N PHE A 19 -37.18 -43.05 -12.88
CA PHE A 19 -37.08 -41.96 -13.86
C PHE A 19 -37.30 -40.59 -13.23
N LYS A 20 -38.32 -40.44 -12.37
CA LYS A 20 -38.54 -39.18 -11.64
C LYS A 20 -37.38 -38.85 -10.72
N HIS A 21 -36.79 -39.86 -10.07
CA HIS A 21 -35.63 -39.66 -9.21
C HIS A 21 -34.42 -39.15 -10.01
N TYR A 22 -34.08 -39.81 -11.13
CA TYR A 22 -32.99 -39.37 -12.00
C TYR A 22 -33.25 -38.01 -12.63
N ALA A 23 -34.48 -37.72 -13.04
CA ALA A 23 -34.84 -36.41 -13.59
C ALA A 23 -34.60 -35.28 -12.56
N ASN A 24 -34.93 -35.51 -11.29
CA ASN A 24 -34.65 -34.55 -10.22
C ASN A 24 -33.14 -34.40 -9.97
N GLN A 25 -32.38 -35.50 -9.96
CA GLN A 25 -30.92 -35.44 -9.81
C GLN A 25 -30.24 -34.67 -10.95
N VAL A 26 -30.69 -34.88 -12.19
CA VAL A 26 -30.21 -34.14 -13.35
C VAL A 26 -30.54 -32.65 -13.21
N ALA A 27 -31.76 -32.30 -12.77
CA ALA A 27 -32.13 -30.92 -12.52
C ALA A 27 -31.25 -30.24 -11.45
N ASP A 28 -30.89 -30.95 -10.38
CA ASP A 28 -29.97 -30.45 -9.34
C ASP A 28 -28.56 -30.25 -9.90
N TRP A 29 -28.07 -31.17 -10.73
CA TRP A 29 -26.79 -31.03 -11.41
C TRP A 29 -26.76 -29.88 -12.40
N ASP A 30 -27.84 -29.68 -13.17
CA ASP A 30 -27.97 -28.57 -14.10
C ASP A 30 -27.92 -27.22 -13.35
N LEU A 31 -28.61 -27.12 -12.20
CA LEU A 31 -28.54 -25.93 -11.35
C LEU A 31 -27.11 -25.68 -10.84
N GLY A 32 -26.42 -26.73 -10.39
CA GLY A 32 -25.03 -26.65 -9.96
C GLY A 32 -24.07 -26.26 -11.09
N LEU A 33 -24.33 -26.70 -12.32
CA LEU A 33 -23.53 -26.37 -13.50
C LEU A 33 -23.68 -24.89 -13.85
N VAL A 34 -24.88 -24.33 -13.75
CA VAL A 34 -25.14 -22.90 -13.96
C VAL A 34 -24.43 -22.04 -12.90
N ASP A 35 -24.57 -22.37 -11.61
CA ASP A 35 -23.90 -21.64 -10.52
C ASP A 35 -22.36 -21.68 -10.64
N ASN A 36 -21.82 -22.85 -10.98
CA ASN A 36 -20.39 -22.96 -11.26
C ASN A 36 -19.98 -22.18 -12.52
N GLY A 37 -20.82 -22.14 -13.56
CA GLY A 37 -20.63 -21.33 -14.75
C GLY A 37 -20.51 -19.84 -14.43
N GLU A 38 -21.39 -19.31 -13.58
CA GLU A 38 -21.32 -17.92 -13.12
C GLU A 38 -20.04 -17.64 -12.31
N LYS A 39 -19.63 -18.56 -11.44
CA LYS A 39 -18.39 -18.44 -10.66
C LYS A 39 -17.16 -18.45 -11.57
N ILE A 40 -17.13 -19.32 -12.57
CA ILE A 40 -16.06 -19.38 -13.58
C ILE A 40 -16.00 -18.07 -14.37
N GLN A 41 -17.15 -17.52 -14.77
CA GLN A 41 -17.18 -16.24 -15.47
C GLN A 41 -16.63 -15.10 -14.62
N LYS A 42 -17.02 -15.02 -13.34
CA LYS A 42 -16.46 -14.03 -12.39
C LYS A 42 -14.96 -14.20 -12.23
N LEU A 43 -14.48 -15.43 -12.08
CA LEU A 43 -13.06 -15.72 -11.96
C LEU A 43 -12.30 -15.32 -13.23
N TYR A 44 -12.87 -15.58 -14.41
CA TYR A 44 -12.28 -15.17 -15.69
C TYR A 44 -12.10 -13.66 -15.77
N LEU A 45 -13.15 -12.89 -15.42
CA LEU A 45 -13.09 -11.43 -15.41
C LEU A 45 -12.03 -10.91 -14.43
N ASN A 46 -12.01 -11.41 -13.20
CA ASN A 46 -11.00 -11.04 -12.20
C ASN A 46 -9.58 -11.41 -12.66
N THR A 47 -9.41 -12.55 -13.32
CA THR A 47 -8.11 -13.00 -13.85
C THR A 47 -7.64 -12.08 -14.97
N PHE A 48 -8.53 -11.67 -15.86
CA PHE A 48 -8.22 -10.73 -16.94
C PHE A 48 -7.86 -9.35 -16.39
N GLU A 49 -8.56 -8.87 -15.36
CA GLU A 49 -8.21 -7.62 -14.67
C GLU A 49 -6.84 -7.71 -14.00
N ALA A 50 -6.55 -8.82 -13.32
CA ALA A 50 -5.25 -9.07 -12.71
C ALA A 50 -4.13 -9.15 -13.75
N GLU A 51 -4.36 -9.77 -14.90
CA GLU A 51 -3.42 -9.81 -16.03
C GLU A 51 -3.11 -8.40 -16.55
N LYS A 52 -4.15 -7.58 -16.74
CA LYS A 52 -3.98 -6.18 -17.16
C LYS A 52 -3.19 -5.37 -16.13
N ALA A 53 -3.48 -5.54 -14.84
CA ALA A 53 -2.73 -4.89 -13.77
C ALA A 53 -1.27 -5.36 -13.72
N SER A 54 -1.01 -6.65 -13.92
CA SER A 54 0.33 -7.21 -14.01
C SER A 54 1.12 -6.63 -15.17
N HIS A 55 0.49 -6.48 -16.34
CA HIS A 55 1.13 -5.87 -17.51
C HIS A 55 1.43 -4.39 -17.31
N GLU A 56 0.56 -3.65 -16.61
CA GLU A 56 0.82 -2.27 -16.22
C GLU A 56 2.01 -2.16 -15.25
N ILE A 57 2.08 -3.04 -14.25
CA ILE A 57 3.22 -3.09 -13.31
C ILE A 57 4.52 -3.36 -14.07
N GLU A 58 4.52 -4.32 -15.01
CA GLU A 58 5.70 -4.62 -15.83
C GLU A 58 6.15 -3.39 -16.63
N ARG A 59 5.22 -2.66 -17.26
CA ARG A 59 5.54 -1.43 -17.96
C ARG A 59 6.15 -0.36 -17.05
N GLN A 60 5.59 -0.20 -15.84
CA GLN A 60 6.13 0.75 -14.86
C GLN A 60 7.52 0.35 -14.39
N LEU A 61 7.77 -0.95 -14.16
CA LEU A 61 9.09 -1.45 -13.78
C LEU A 61 10.12 -1.19 -14.88
N GLN A 62 9.80 -1.45 -16.14
CA GLN A 62 10.67 -1.14 -17.28
C GLN A 62 10.97 0.36 -17.41
N ALA A 63 9.97 1.22 -17.15
CA ALA A 63 10.17 2.66 -17.15
C ALA A 63 11.11 3.11 -16.01
N VAL A 64 10.96 2.53 -14.82
CA VAL A 64 11.85 2.79 -13.68
C VAL A 64 13.26 2.30 -13.96
N GLU A 65 13.43 1.12 -14.55
CA GLU A 65 14.72 0.57 -14.94
C GLU A 65 15.43 1.47 -15.96
N SER A 66 14.73 1.87 -17.03
CA SER A 66 15.26 2.81 -18.02
C SER A 66 15.66 4.16 -17.40
N GLN A 67 14.89 4.66 -16.43
CA GLN A 67 15.25 5.89 -15.71
C GLN A 67 16.49 5.71 -14.82
N GLN A 68 16.65 4.54 -14.20
CA GLN A 68 17.86 4.22 -13.43
C GLN A 68 19.09 4.18 -14.34
N ASP A 69 18.99 3.57 -15.51
CA ASP A 69 20.09 3.52 -16.50
C ASP A 69 20.48 4.91 -17.00
N GLU A 70 19.50 5.76 -17.34
CA GLU A 70 19.77 7.15 -17.77
C GLU A 70 20.44 7.98 -16.66
N LEU A 71 19.96 7.85 -15.42
CA LEU A 71 20.55 8.53 -14.27
C LEU A 71 21.97 8.04 -13.98
N GLU A 72 22.23 6.73 -14.12
CA GLU A 72 23.58 6.17 -14.00
C GLU A 72 24.50 6.70 -15.10
N GLU A 73 24.04 6.81 -16.34
CA GLU A 73 24.82 7.38 -17.43
C GLU A 73 25.17 8.85 -17.17
N TRP A 74 24.20 9.67 -16.74
CA TRP A 74 24.44 11.06 -16.39
C TRP A 74 25.40 11.20 -15.20
N LEU A 75 25.26 10.35 -14.19
CA LEU A 75 26.15 10.33 -13.03
C LEU A 75 27.58 9.99 -13.47
N ASN A 76 27.78 8.98 -14.32
CA ASN A 76 29.08 8.61 -14.88
C ASN A 76 29.73 9.76 -15.69
N ARG A 77 28.92 10.49 -16.47
CA ARG A 77 29.38 11.68 -17.20
C ARG A 77 29.80 12.79 -16.24
N TYR A 78 28.97 13.12 -15.24
CA TYR A 78 29.30 14.14 -14.25
C TYR A 78 30.51 13.76 -13.39
N GLU A 79 30.68 12.50 -13.02
CA GLU A 79 31.88 12.05 -12.35
C GLU A 79 33.14 12.28 -13.19
N THR A 80 33.05 12.05 -14.50
CA THR A 80 34.16 12.26 -15.43
C THR A 80 34.48 13.76 -15.55
N GLU A 81 33.47 14.61 -15.73
CA GLU A 81 33.62 16.06 -15.78
C GLU A 81 34.20 16.62 -14.47
N VAL A 82 33.72 16.14 -13.31
CA VAL A 82 34.25 16.51 -12.00
C VAL A 82 35.72 16.08 -11.86
N LYS A 83 36.08 14.85 -12.25
CA LYS A 83 37.47 14.38 -12.27
C LYS A 83 38.36 15.25 -13.16
N GLU A 84 37.86 15.68 -14.32
CA GLU A 84 38.57 16.60 -15.22
C GLU A 84 38.71 18.02 -14.64
N MET A 85 37.67 18.54 -13.97
CA MET A 85 37.76 19.83 -13.27
C MET A 85 38.78 19.77 -12.14
N PHE A 86 38.76 18.70 -11.33
CA PHE A 86 39.78 18.49 -10.29
C PHE A 86 41.18 18.42 -10.90
N SER A 87 41.39 17.72 -12.01
CA SER A 87 42.72 17.64 -12.65
C SER A 87 43.19 18.97 -13.25
N LYS A 88 42.27 19.80 -13.76
CA LYS A 88 42.54 21.15 -14.27
C LYS A 88 42.80 22.17 -13.16
N GLN A 89 42.04 22.10 -12.07
CA GLN A 89 42.16 23.00 -10.92
C GLN A 89 43.39 22.66 -10.05
N MET A 90 43.77 21.39 -10.01
CA MET A 90 44.89 20.85 -9.22
C MET A 90 46.08 20.53 -10.15
N GLY A 91 46.55 21.52 -10.91
CA GLY A 91 47.75 21.36 -11.75
C GLY A 91 48.88 20.66 -10.97
N GLN A 92 49.51 19.64 -11.59
CA GLN A 92 50.54 18.75 -11.03
C GLN A 92 50.88 18.94 -9.53
N GLY A 93 49.98 18.54 -8.63
CA GLY A 93 50.35 18.17 -7.26
C GLY A 93 50.02 19.12 -6.11
N GLU A 94 49.27 20.21 -6.29
CA GLU A 94 48.74 20.94 -5.12
C GLU A 94 47.46 20.28 -4.61
N THR A 95 47.44 19.91 -3.33
CA THR A 95 46.23 19.46 -2.61
C THR A 95 45.31 20.66 -2.34
N LEU A 96 43.99 20.44 -2.19
CA LEU A 96 43.05 21.51 -1.76
C LEU A 96 43.63 22.22 -0.53
N ALA A 97 43.90 23.52 -0.63
CA ALA A 97 44.48 24.32 0.44
C ALA A 97 43.45 25.31 1.02
N GLY A 98 43.47 25.50 2.34
CA GLY A 98 42.64 26.49 3.02
C GLY A 98 41.17 26.06 3.22
N PRO A 99 40.19 26.99 3.15
CA PRO A 99 38.78 26.73 3.48
C PRO A 99 38.13 25.56 2.73
N ASP A 100 38.61 25.22 1.54
CA ASP A 100 38.07 24.12 0.73
C ASP A 100 38.43 22.74 1.29
N GLN A 101 39.58 22.60 1.97
CA GLN A 101 39.94 21.36 2.66
C GLN A 101 39.02 21.09 3.87
N GLU A 102 38.68 22.14 4.61
CA GLU A 102 37.79 22.01 5.77
C GLU A 102 36.35 21.72 5.35
N ARG A 103 35.91 22.30 4.21
CA ARG A 103 34.65 21.94 3.55
C ARG A 103 34.63 20.47 3.13
N GLU A 104 35.67 19.99 2.44
CA GLU A 104 35.79 18.59 2.02
C GLU A 104 35.71 17.63 3.21
N ARG A 105 36.43 17.92 4.30
CA ARG A 105 36.38 17.12 5.54
C ARG A 105 34.96 17.05 6.12
N THR A 106 34.25 18.17 6.14
CA THR A 106 32.89 18.25 6.68
C THR A 106 31.92 17.42 5.84
N TYR A 107 31.97 17.53 4.51
CA TYR A 107 31.13 16.72 3.63
C TYR A 107 31.44 15.22 3.70
N LYS A 108 32.73 14.84 3.74
CA LYS A 108 33.13 13.44 3.94
C LYS A 108 32.66 12.87 5.27
N LEU A 109 32.66 13.69 6.34
CA LEU A 109 32.13 13.27 7.63
C LEU A 109 30.61 13.05 7.57
N ALA A 110 29.87 13.95 6.90
CA ALA A 110 28.42 13.81 6.72
C ALA A 110 28.06 12.56 5.90
N GLU A 111 28.81 12.29 4.82
CA GLU A 111 28.68 11.06 4.03
C GLU A 111 28.90 9.81 4.89
N LYS A 112 30.01 9.76 5.63
CA LYS A 112 30.34 8.63 6.51
C LYS A 112 29.30 8.43 7.61
N LEU A 113 28.76 9.50 8.17
CA LEU A 113 27.67 9.43 9.16
C LEU A 113 26.40 8.82 8.55
N THR A 114 26.06 9.23 7.33
CA THR A 114 24.89 8.71 6.60
C THR A 114 25.05 7.22 6.29
N GLN A 115 26.22 6.82 5.79
CA GLN A 115 26.55 5.41 5.56
C GLN A 115 26.47 4.58 6.85
N ASN A 116 26.96 5.11 7.97
CA ASN A 116 26.91 4.44 9.26
C ASN A 116 25.46 4.25 9.75
N LEU A 117 24.60 5.26 9.58
CA LEU A 117 23.19 5.17 9.93
C LEU A 117 22.46 4.13 9.07
N ASP A 118 22.77 4.04 7.78
CA ASP A 118 22.19 3.04 6.88
C ASP A 118 22.62 1.61 7.27
N GLU A 119 23.91 1.41 7.55
CA GLU A 119 24.43 0.13 8.04
C GLU A 119 23.76 -0.28 9.36
N LYS A 120 23.62 0.66 10.30
CA LYS A 120 22.90 0.42 11.56
C LYS A 120 21.41 0.10 11.35
N SER A 121 20.74 0.77 10.41
CA SER A 121 19.35 0.50 10.05
C SER A 121 19.19 -0.93 9.48
N ARG A 122 20.12 -1.33 8.62
CA ARG A 122 20.17 -2.68 8.06
C ARG A 122 20.43 -3.74 9.13
N ASP A 123 21.31 -3.47 10.08
CA ASP A 123 21.61 -4.39 11.18
C ASP A 123 20.45 -4.50 12.18
N LEU A 124 19.76 -3.39 12.48
CA LEU A 124 18.50 -3.46 13.24
C LEU A 124 17.45 -4.29 12.51
N SER A 125 17.33 -4.14 11.19
CA SER A 125 16.42 -4.94 10.37
C SER A 125 16.77 -6.43 10.39
N LYS A 126 18.06 -6.79 10.38
CA LYS A 126 18.52 -8.18 10.56
C LYS A 126 18.20 -8.69 11.96
N MET A 127 18.49 -7.92 13.00
CA MET A 127 18.20 -8.28 14.39
C MET A 127 16.70 -8.52 14.59
N VAL A 128 15.83 -7.71 14.00
CA VAL A 128 14.38 -7.92 14.02
C VAL A 128 13.99 -9.23 13.33
N LYS A 129 14.60 -9.56 12.20
CA LYS A 129 14.38 -10.87 11.53
C LYS A 129 14.83 -12.03 12.41
N GLU A 130 16.04 -11.97 12.96
CA GLU A 130 16.57 -12.99 13.87
C GLU A 130 15.69 -13.16 15.12
N ILE A 131 15.23 -12.07 15.72
CA ILE A 131 14.28 -12.12 16.85
C ILE A 131 12.96 -12.76 16.43
N ASN A 132 12.42 -12.42 15.26
CA ASN A 132 11.21 -13.04 14.74
C ASN A 132 11.39 -14.54 14.46
N ASP A 133 12.56 -14.95 13.98
CA ASP A 133 12.89 -16.36 13.73
C ASP A 133 13.08 -17.13 15.05
N ILE A 134 13.76 -16.54 16.04
CA ILE A 134 13.91 -17.12 17.39
C ILE A 134 12.55 -17.19 18.10
N SER A 135 11.75 -16.13 18.06
CA SER A 135 10.40 -16.11 18.62
C SER A 135 9.49 -17.12 17.92
N GLY A 136 9.65 -17.29 16.61
CA GLY A 136 8.93 -18.26 15.80
C GLY A 136 9.27 -19.70 16.18
N THR A 137 10.56 -20.00 16.39
CA THR A 137 11.05 -21.34 16.74
C THR A 137 10.78 -21.70 18.21
N LEU A 138 10.97 -20.76 19.15
CA LEU A 138 10.74 -20.95 20.59
C LEU A 138 9.25 -21.23 20.92
N SER A 139 8.34 -20.60 20.18
CA SER A 139 6.90 -20.75 20.40
C SER A 139 6.30 -21.99 19.74
N LYS A 140 7.00 -22.65 18.80
CA LYS A 140 6.38 -23.63 17.86
C LYS A 140 7.05 -25.00 17.77
N GLY A 141 8.24 -25.19 18.32
CA GLY A 141 8.98 -26.44 18.06
C GLY A 141 9.19 -26.66 16.55
N THR A 142 9.61 -27.87 16.16
CA THR A 142 10.16 -28.20 14.83
C THR A 142 9.19 -28.15 13.64
N LYS A 143 8.01 -27.52 13.74
CA LYS A 143 7.05 -27.41 12.63
C LYS A 143 6.90 -25.95 12.16
N PRO A 144 7.64 -25.55 11.10
CA PRO A 144 7.60 -24.17 10.57
C PRO A 144 6.25 -23.77 9.94
N GLU A 145 5.39 -24.74 9.60
CA GLU A 145 4.10 -24.56 8.91
C GLU A 145 2.89 -24.91 9.80
N ASP A 146 2.85 -24.41 11.03
CA ASP A 146 1.66 -24.53 11.89
C ASP A 146 0.58 -23.51 11.45
N PRO A 147 -0.66 -23.91 11.11
CA PRO A 147 -1.75 -22.98 10.82
C PRO A 147 -1.96 -21.90 11.89
N LEU A 148 -1.67 -22.19 13.16
CA LEU A 148 -1.72 -21.19 14.24
C LEU A 148 -0.69 -20.07 14.04
N SER A 149 0.49 -20.39 13.50
CA SER A 149 1.53 -19.42 13.11
C SER A 149 1.00 -18.40 12.10
N GLN A 150 0.32 -18.92 11.07
CA GLN A 150 -0.23 -18.12 10.00
C GLN A 150 -1.32 -17.20 10.52
N ILE A 151 -2.21 -17.72 11.37
CA ILE A 151 -3.27 -16.92 12.01
C ILE A 151 -2.67 -15.78 12.84
N VAL A 152 -1.69 -16.06 13.69
CA VAL A 152 -1.04 -15.02 14.51
C VAL A 152 -0.36 -13.96 13.63
N ARG A 153 0.30 -14.36 12.54
CA ARG A 153 0.93 -13.41 11.60
C ARG A 153 -0.10 -12.52 10.90
N VAL A 154 -1.20 -13.10 10.41
CA VAL A 154 -2.29 -12.35 9.77
C VAL A 154 -2.94 -11.39 10.77
N LEU A 155 -3.22 -11.84 11.99
CA LEU A 155 -3.86 -11.03 13.02
C LEU A 155 -2.96 -9.87 13.45
N ASN A 156 -1.65 -10.10 13.62
CA ASN A 156 -0.69 -9.03 13.86
C ASN A 156 -0.65 -8.02 12.69
N GLY A 157 -0.73 -8.49 11.45
CA GLY A 157 -0.87 -7.63 10.28
C GLY A 157 -2.15 -6.78 10.33
N HIS A 158 -3.29 -7.40 10.64
CA HIS A 158 -4.57 -6.69 10.80
C HIS A 158 -4.54 -5.68 11.95
N LEU A 159 -3.90 -6.01 13.08
CA LEU A 159 -3.75 -5.08 14.20
C LEU A 159 -2.94 -3.84 13.79
N SER A 160 -1.80 -4.05 13.12
CA SER A 160 -0.99 -2.94 12.60
C SER A 160 -1.76 -2.09 11.58
N GLN A 161 -2.54 -2.72 10.70
CA GLN A 161 -3.41 -2.01 9.76
C GLN A 161 -4.50 -1.20 10.49
N LEU A 162 -5.14 -1.76 11.51
CA LEU A 162 -6.15 -1.06 12.31
C LEU A 162 -5.56 0.12 13.07
N GLN A 163 -4.37 -0.03 13.67
CA GLN A 163 -3.65 1.07 14.31
C GLN A 163 -3.29 2.17 13.32
N TRP A 164 -2.89 1.80 12.09
CA TRP A 164 -2.64 2.77 11.03
C TRP A 164 -3.93 3.50 10.61
N ILE A 165 -5.06 2.78 10.49
CA ILE A 165 -6.35 3.41 10.18
C ILE A 165 -6.76 4.36 11.30
N ASP A 166 -6.65 3.96 12.57
CA ASP A 166 -7.02 4.78 13.73
C ASP A 166 -6.21 6.07 13.79
N THR A 167 -4.88 5.97 13.66
CA THR A 167 -4.00 7.14 13.67
C THR A 167 -4.27 8.10 12.51
N ASN A 168 -4.51 7.59 11.30
CA ASN A 168 -4.84 8.43 10.15
C ASN A 168 -6.25 9.03 10.24
N ALA A 169 -7.23 8.29 10.74
CA ALA A 169 -8.57 8.79 10.98
C ALA A 169 -8.55 9.92 12.03
N ALA A 170 -7.79 9.76 13.12
CA ALA A 170 -7.61 10.80 14.13
C ALA A 170 -6.92 12.05 13.55
N SER A 171 -5.88 11.86 12.71
CA SER A 171 -5.20 12.95 12.00
C SER A 171 -6.15 13.70 11.06
N LEU A 172 -6.98 12.97 10.30
CA LEU A 172 -7.97 13.56 9.40
C LEU A 172 -9.06 14.31 10.19
N GLN A 173 -9.54 13.75 11.30
CA GLN A 173 -10.50 14.39 12.20
C GLN A 173 -9.95 15.70 12.78
N ALA A 174 -8.67 15.72 13.16
CA ALA A 174 -8.00 16.93 13.62
C ALA A 174 -7.92 18.00 12.53
N LYS A 175 -7.58 17.62 11.29
CA LYS A 175 -7.56 18.53 10.12
C LYS A 175 -8.95 19.10 9.83
N VAL A 176 -9.99 18.27 9.86
CA VAL A 176 -11.39 18.72 9.66
C VAL A 176 -11.81 19.69 10.76
N SER A 177 -11.49 19.38 12.02
CA SER A 177 -11.81 20.26 13.16
C SER A 177 -11.10 21.61 13.05
N ALA A 178 -9.84 21.62 12.61
CA ALA A 178 -9.09 22.85 12.35
C ALA A 178 -9.71 23.66 11.20
N ALA A 179 -10.09 23.01 10.11
CA ALA A 179 -10.77 23.66 8.98
C ALA A 179 -12.12 24.26 9.37
N GLN A 180 -12.92 23.56 10.18
CA GLN A 180 -14.20 24.06 10.70
C GLN A 180 -13.99 25.30 11.59
N LYS A 181 -12.99 25.28 12.48
CA LYS A 181 -12.64 26.46 13.30
C LYS A 181 -12.17 27.63 12.43
N ALA A 182 -11.33 27.38 11.44
CA ALA A 182 -10.89 28.42 10.50
C ALA A 182 -12.06 29.01 9.71
N ASN A 183 -12.98 28.18 9.23
CA ASN A 183 -14.19 28.61 8.53
C ASN A 183 -15.12 29.44 9.43
N ASN A 184 -15.30 29.04 10.69
CA ASN A 184 -16.10 29.82 11.65
C ASN A 184 -15.44 31.16 11.98
N ASN A 185 -14.10 31.22 12.06
CA ASN A 185 -13.38 32.48 12.27
C ASN A 185 -13.51 33.42 11.07
N LEU A 186 -13.45 32.90 9.83
CA LEU A 186 -13.73 33.66 8.61
C LEU A 186 -15.20 34.15 8.57
N GLY A 187 -16.16 33.29 8.92
CA GLY A 187 -17.57 33.67 9.04
C GLY A 187 -17.80 34.75 10.10
N SER A 188 -17.06 34.73 11.22
CA SER A 188 -17.10 35.77 12.24
C SER A 188 -16.48 37.10 11.78
N GLN A 189 -15.50 37.06 10.86
CA GLN A 189 -14.84 38.25 10.33
C GLN A 189 -15.67 38.93 9.23
N TYR A 190 -16.50 38.19 8.49
CA TYR A 190 -17.47 38.73 7.52
C TYR A 190 -18.88 38.96 8.11
N GLY A 191 -19.16 38.47 9.31
CA GLY A 191 -20.43 38.62 10.02
C GLY A 191 -20.47 39.76 11.05
N ALA A 192 -19.39 40.55 11.18
CA ALA A 192 -19.44 41.78 11.97
C ALA A 192 -20.37 42.78 11.24
N PRO A 193 -21.48 43.22 11.86
CA PRO A 193 -22.40 44.14 11.19
C PRO A 193 -21.64 45.44 10.92
N GLU A 194 -21.77 45.97 9.69
CA GLU A 194 -21.15 47.24 9.24
C GLU A 194 -21.37 48.41 10.22
N THR A 195 -22.35 48.28 11.12
CA THR A 195 -22.60 49.19 12.23
C THR A 195 -21.40 49.38 13.16
N ASP A 196 -20.59 48.36 13.47
CA ASP A 196 -19.48 48.51 14.44
C ASP A 196 -18.27 49.26 13.85
N ALA A 197 -18.00 49.06 12.56
CA ALA A 197 -16.99 49.83 11.82
C ALA A 197 -17.41 51.29 11.63
N ALA A 198 -18.71 51.55 11.36
CA ALA A 198 -19.24 52.89 11.27
C ALA A 198 -19.29 53.60 12.65
N GLU A 199 -19.70 52.89 13.71
CA GLU A 199 -19.86 53.42 15.07
C GLU A 199 -18.51 53.73 15.73
N SER A 200 -17.47 52.93 15.47
CA SER A 200 -16.09 53.23 15.87
C SER A 200 -15.53 54.47 15.16
N PHE A 201 -15.86 54.66 13.87
CA PHE A 201 -15.49 55.87 13.12
C PHE A 201 -16.20 57.11 13.67
N TYR A 202 -17.50 57.04 13.94
CA TYR A 202 -18.28 58.13 14.56
C TYR A 202 -17.80 58.47 15.98
N ARG A 203 -17.42 57.48 16.80
CA ARG A 203 -16.82 57.71 18.13
C ARG A 203 -15.50 58.48 18.03
N SER A 204 -14.63 58.12 17.09
CA SER A 204 -13.34 58.80 16.90
C SER A 204 -13.50 60.25 16.40
N TYR A 205 -14.54 60.53 15.62
CA TYR A 205 -14.83 61.86 15.10
C TYR A 205 -15.50 62.77 16.16
N MET A 206 -16.42 62.23 16.95
CA MET A 206 -17.16 62.99 17.97
C MET A 206 -16.41 63.16 19.29
N GLY A 207 -15.43 62.29 19.60
CA GLY A 207 -14.59 62.40 20.81
C GLY A 207 -13.48 63.45 20.76
N ARG A 208 -13.42 64.25 19.69
CA ARG A 208 -12.37 65.27 19.45
C ARG A 208 -12.86 66.72 19.45
N ARG A 209 -14.05 66.97 19.99
CA ARG A 209 -14.56 68.34 20.23
C ARG A 209 -14.56 68.68 21.70
#